data_AF-A0A7Z8QZM4-F1
#
_entry.id   AF-A0A7Z8QZM4-F1
#
_cell.length_a   1.000
_cell.length_b   1.000
_cell.length_c   1.000
_cell.angle_alpha   90.00
_cell.angle_beta   90.00
_cell.angle_gamma   90.00
#
_symmetry.space_group_name_H-M   'P 1'
#
loop_
_entity.id
_entity.type
_entity.pdbx_description
1 polymer ?
#
loop_
_entity_poly.entity_id
_entity_poly.type
_entity_poly.pdbx_seq_one_letter_code
_entity_poly.pdbx_strand_id
1 'polypeptide(L)'
;MNKKLILLCMLIVLGATSYYFSIGPERIDVTQYIVAQGEVKASVANTRVGTIKACRRAYLAPAIGGNVARLFVKEGELVKKKQLLLQVWNDDLMAQLNLHKAQIKANKA
;
A
#
# COMPACT_ATOMS: atom_id res chain seq x y z
N MET A 1 60.32 -3.21 75.88
CA MET A 1 59.27 -3.67 74.93
C MET A 1 59.86 -4.79 74.09
N ASN A 2 59.36 -6.02 74.25
CA ASN A 2 60.01 -7.21 73.69
C ASN A 2 59.87 -7.20 72.17
N LYS A 3 60.98 -7.09 71.42
CA LYS A 3 61.00 -7.04 69.95
C LYS A 3 60.15 -8.14 69.28
N LYS A 4 60.03 -9.30 69.94
CA LYS A 4 59.19 -10.43 69.52
C LYS A 4 57.69 -10.10 69.50
N LEU A 5 57.21 -9.27 70.43
CA LEU A 5 55.80 -8.87 70.52
C LEU A 5 55.39 -7.95 69.35
N ILE A 6 56.29 -7.03 68.98
CA ILE A 6 56.07 -6.10 67.85
C ILE A 6 56.03 -6.87 66.52
N LEU A 7 56.93 -7.84 66.36
CA LEU A 7 56.97 -8.70 65.16
C LEU A 7 55.71 -9.57 65.04
N LEU A 8 55.21 -10.10 66.15
CA LEU A 8 53.97 -10.87 66.18
C LEU A 8 52.76 -10.00 65.78
N CYS A 9 52.65 -8.79 66.35
CA CYS A 9 51.59 -7.84 65.98
C CYS A 9 51.65 -7.47 64.49
N MET A 10 52.84 -7.20 63.94
CA MET A 10 53.00 -6.87 62.52
C MET A 10 52.54 -8.03 61.62
N LEU A 11 52.83 -9.27 62.01
CA LEU A 11 52.45 -10.47 61.26
C LEU A 11 50.93 -10.72 61.29
N ILE A 12 50.29 -10.47 62.43
CA ILE A 12 48.83 -10.53 62.57
C ILE A 12 48.15 -9.47 61.70
N VAL A 13 48.68 -8.23 61.68
CA VAL A 13 48.13 -7.14 60.87
C VAL A 13 48.26 -7.44 59.37
N LEU A 14 49.39 -8.01 58.95
CA LEU A 14 49.61 -8.45 57.57
C LEU A 14 48.66 -9.59 57.16
N GLY A 15 48.46 -10.57 58.04
CA GLY A 15 47.51 -11.65 57.78
C GLY A 15 46.06 -11.17 57.70
N ALA A 16 45.67 -10.24 58.58
CA ALA A 16 44.33 -9.67 58.58
C ALA A 16 44.06 -8.83 57.33
N THR A 17 45.04 -8.04 56.88
CA THR A 17 44.91 -7.24 55.65
C THR A 17 44.85 -8.13 54.41
N SER A 18 45.65 -9.20 54.32
CA SER A 18 45.57 -10.11 53.17
C SER A 18 44.23 -10.86 53.12
N TYR A 19 43.70 -11.25 54.27
CA TYR A 19 42.41 -11.92 54.39
C TYR A 19 41.25 -10.98 53.99
N TYR A 20 41.27 -9.74 54.46
CA TYR A 20 40.25 -8.75 54.14
C TYR A 20 40.23 -8.40 52.65
N PHE A 21 41.40 -8.31 52.00
CA PHE A 21 41.49 -8.10 50.55
C PHE A 21 41.01 -9.30 49.72
N SER A 22 40.95 -10.50 50.30
CA SER A 22 40.50 -11.71 49.59
C SER A 22 38.99 -11.93 49.64
N ILE A 23 38.28 -11.25 50.55
CA ILE A 23 36.81 -11.28 50.62
C ILE A 23 36.26 -10.29 49.59
N GLY A 24 36.04 -10.78 48.37
CA GLY A 24 35.40 -10.01 47.31
C GLY A 24 33.91 -9.72 47.60
N PRO A 25 33.33 -8.67 47.02
CA PRO A 25 31.93 -8.31 47.22
C PRO A 25 30.98 -9.41 46.73
N GLU A 26 29.85 -9.56 47.43
CA GLU A 26 28.82 -10.54 47.16
C GLU A 26 28.22 -10.31 45.76
N ARG A 27 28.22 -11.35 44.92
CA ARG A 27 27.81 -11.24 43.51
C ARG A 27 26.28 -11.31 43.43
N ILE A 28 25.69 -10.33 42.75
CA ILE A 28 24.24 -10.26 42.53
C ILE A 28 23.88 -11.21 41.39
N ASP A 29 23.05 -12.21 41.68
CA ASP A 29 22.55 -13.13 40.67
C ASP A 29 21.49 -12.46 39.79
N VAL A 30 21.68 -12.54 38.46
CA VAL A 30 20.75 -12.02 37.46
C VAL A 30 20.26 -13.14 36.55
N THR A 31 18.96 -13.12 36.25
CA THR A 31 18.35 -14.08 35.31
C THR A 31 18.60 -13.60 33.88
N GLN A 32 19.29 -14.42 33.10
CA GLN A 32 19.57 -14.16 31.69
C GLN A 32 18.92 -15.22 30.82
N TYR A 33 18.45 -14.82 29.66
CA TYR A 33 17.91 -15.73 28.64
C TYR A 33 18.74 -15.62 27.38
N ILE A 34 19.18 -16.77 26.87
CA ILE A 34 19.91 -16.86 25.61
C ILE A 34 18.89 -17.00 24.49
N VAL A 35 18.78 -15.98 23.65
CA VAL A 35 17.95 -16.02 22.45
C VAL A 35 18.78 -16.50 21.25
N ALA A 36 18.19 -17.36 20.44
CA ALA A 36 18.78 -17.84 19.19
C ALA A 36 18.08 -17.20 17.99
N GLN A 37 18.82 -16.98 16.91
CA GLN A 37 18.23 -16.54 15.65
C GLN A 37 17.38 -17.67 15.05
N GLY A 38 16.14 -17.37 14.69
CA GLY A 38 15.22 -18.29 14.03
C GLY A 38 15.08 -17.96 12.54
N GLU A 39 14.74 -18.96 11.74
CA GLU A 39 14.55 -18.81 10.30
C GLU A 39 13.27 -18.02 9.99
N VAL A 40 13.41 -16.88 9.30
CA VAL A 40 12.28 -16.10 8.80
C VAL A 40 11.80 -16.70 7.49
N LYS A 41 10.70 -17.47 7.53
CA LYS A 41 10.20 -18.24 6.37
C LYS A 41 9.74 -17.37 5.18
N ALA A 42 9.29 -16.14 5.42
CA ALA A 42 9.01 -15.18 4.38
C ALA A 42 8.87 -13.78 4.98
N SER A 43 9.60 -12.80 4.42
CA SER A 43 9.33 -11.38 4.62
C SER A 43 9.16 -10.76 3.24
N VAL A 44 7.92 -10.43 2.87
CA VAL A 44 7.58 -9.94 1.53
C VAL A 44 7.04 -8.52 1.66
N ALA A 45 7.87 -7.53 1.35
CA ALA A 45 7.42 -6.16 1.14
C ALA A 45 7.35 -5.88 -0.36
N ASN A 46 6.14 -5.56 -0.84
CA ASN A 46 5.85 -4.91 -2.12
C ASN A 46 6.51 -5.52 -3.39
N THR A 47 6.36 -6.82 -3.62
CA THR A 47 6.93 -7.52 -4.80
C THR A 47 6.14 -7.30 -6.10
N ARG A 48 5.04 -6.55 -6.08
CA ARG A 48 4.21 -6.34 -7.27
C ARG A 48 3.74 -4.90 -7.38
N VAL A 49 4.53 -4.10 -8.07
CA VAL A 49 4.09 -2.80 -8.56
C VAL A 49 3.21 -3.05 -9.78
N GLY A 50 1.94 -2.70 -9.68
CA GLY A 50 0.95 -2.87 -10.75
C GLY A 50 0.10 -1.62 -10.90
N THR A 51 -0.31 -1.33 -12.14
CA THR A 51 -1.26 -0.24 -12.41
C THR A 51 -2.68 -0.78 -12.35
N ILE A 52 -3.55 -0.12 -11.60
CA ILE A 52 -4.98 -0.41 -11.62
C ILE A 52 -5.56 0.05 -12.96
N LYS A 53 -6.25 -0.85 -13.67
CA LYS A 53 -6.97 -0.56 -14.92
C LYS A 53 -8.47 -0.79 -14.71
N ALA A 54 -9.29 -0.04 -15.45
CA ALA A 54 -10.73 -0.24 -15.44
C ALA A 54 -11.09 -1.64 -15.96
N CYS A 55 -12.03 -2.32 -15.30
CA CYS A 55 -12.50 -3.65 -15.71
C CYS A 55 -13.14 -3.64 -17.11
N ARG A 56 -13.78 -2.52 -17.48
CA ARG A 56 -14.40 -2.30 -18.78
C ARG A 56 -14.08 -0.89 -19.25
N ARG A 57 -13.66 -0.76 -20.50
CA ARG A 57 -13.39 0.52 -21.15
C ARG A 57 -14.02 0.52 -22.53
N ALA A 58 -14.77 1.57 -22.84
CA ALA A 58 -15.32 1.80 -24.16
C ALA A 58 -15.05 3.25 -24.55
N TYR A 59 -14.62 3.47 -25.78
CA TYR A 59 -14.52 4.80 -26.36
C TYR A 59 -15.84 5.13 -27.07
N LEU A 60 -16.14 6.42 -27.22
CA LEU A 60 -17.23 6.87 -28.09
C LEU A 60 -16.85 6.53 -29.54
N ALA A 61 -17.48 5.52 -30.11
CA ALA A 61 -17.29 5.09 -31.49
C ALA A 61 -18.64 5.12 -32.23
N PRO A 62 -19.06 6.27 -32.77
CA PRO A 62 -20.26 6.38 -33.58
C PRO A 62 -20.16 5.48 -34.83
N ALA A 63 -21.29 4.91 -35.26
CA ALA A 63 -21.34 4.05 -36.44
C ALA A 63 -21.12 4.83 -37.76
N ILE A 64 -21.41 6.13 -37.74
CA ILE A 64 -21.20 7.05 -38.85
C ILE A 64 -20.31 8.21 -38.38
N GLY A 65 -19.38 8.62 -39.24
CA GLY A 65 -18.65 9.87 -39.06
C GLY A 65 -19.54 11.07 -39.36
N GLY A 66 -19.15 12.24 -38.86
CA GLY A 66 -19.86 13.49 -39.13
C GLY A 66 -19.58 14.54 -38.06
N ASN A 67 -20.28 15.68 -38.18
CA ASN A 67 -20.15 16.76 -37.21
C ASN A 67 -20.98 16.47 -35.96
N VAL A 68 -20.45 16.84 -34.79
CA VAL A 68 -21.18 16.73 -33.53
C VAL A 68 -22.24 17.83 -33.47
N ALA A 69 -23.52 17.46 -33.53
CA ALA A 69 -24.61 18.41 -33.40
C ALA A 69 -24.88 18.77 -31.93
N ARG A 70 -24.80 17.76 -31.04
CA ARG A 70 -25.05 17.95 -29.61
C ARG A 70 -24.37 16.88 -28.77
N LEU A 71 -23.85 17.30 -27.61
CA LEU A 71 -23.40 16.42 -26.54
C LEU A 71 -24.39 16.49 -25.38
N PHE A 72 -24.86 15.34 -24.89
CA PHE A 72 -25.91 15.25 -23.86
C PHE A 72 -25.36 14.96 -22.45
N VAL A 73 -24.04 14.83 -22.33
CA VAL A 73 -23.35 14.49 -21.09
C VAL A 73 -22.16 15.42 -20.88
N LYS A 74 -21.77 15.61 -19.63
CA LYS A 74 -20.56 16.37 -19.27
C LYS A 74 -19.40 15.44 -18.97
N GLU A 75 -18.20 15.99 -19.02
CA GLU A 75 -17.00 15.26 -18.60
C GLU A 75 -17.10 14.84 -17.12
N GLY A 76 -16.72 13.60 -16.83
CA GLY A 76 -16.80 13.03 -15.48
C GLY A 76 -18.18 12.51 -15.06
N GLU A 77 -19.21 12.66 -15.91
CA GLU A 77 -20.56 12.21 -15.58
C GLU A 77 -20.70 10.68 -15.62
N LEU A 78 -21.47 10.13 -14.68
CA LEU A 78 -21.82 8.70 -14.65
C LEU A 78 -22.97 8.43 -15.62
N VAL A 79 -22.74 7.52 -16.58
CA VAL A 79 -23.70 7.21 -17.64
C VAL A 79 -24.25 5.79 -17.54
N LYS A 80 -25.47 5.58 -18.03
CA LYS A 80 -26.13 4.27 -18.07
C LYS A 80 -25.97 3.60 -19.45
N LYS A 81 -26.09 2.28 -19.48
CA LYS A 81 -26.12 1.51 -20.75
C LYS A 81 -27.28 1.99 -21.62
N LYS A 82 -27.03 2.22 -22.92
CA LYS A 82 -27.99 2.75 -23.92
C LYS A 82 -28.44 4.21 -23.70
N GLN A 83 -27.79 4.96 -22.83
CA GLN A 83 -28.01 6.40 -22.74
C GLN A 83 -27.50 7.10 -24.02
N LEU A 84 -28.26 8.06 -24.53
CA LEU A 84 -27.82 8.92 -25.63
C LEU A 84 -26.71 9.85 -25.11
N LEU A 85 -25.49 9.67 -25.60
CA LEU A 85 -24.33 10.45 -25.16
C LEU A 85 -24.06 11.63 -26.11
N LEU A 86 -24.17 11.39 -27.41
CA LEU A 86 -23.82 12.32 -28.47
C LEU A 86 -24.75 12.10 -29.66
N GLN A 87 -25.12 13.21 -30.30
CA GLN A 87 -25.80 13.22 -31.60
C GLN A 87 -24.85 13.75 -32.67
N VAL A 88 -24.67 12.94 -33.71
CA VAL A 88 -24.08 13.38 -34.97
C VAL A 88 -25.15 14.11 -35.77
N TRP A 89 -24.78 15.19 -36.45
CA TRP A 89 -25.68 15.97 -37.29
C TRP A 89 -26.38 15.08 -38.34
N ASN A 90 -27.71 15.16 -38.40
CA ASN A 90 -28.54 14.22 -39.16
C ASN A 90 -29.80 14.86 -39.78
N ASP A 91 -29.83 16.18 -39.97
CA ASP A 91 -31.02 16.89 -40.48
C ASP A 91 -31.38 16.46 -41.91
N ASP A 92 -30.38 16.21 -42.74
CA ASP A 92 -30.50 15.68 -44.10
C ASP A 92 -31.12 14.28 -44.13
N LEU A 93 -30.63 13.38 -43.27
CA LEU A 93 -31.15 12.03 -43.11
C LEU A 93 -32.61 12.06 -42.65
N MET A 94 -32.96 12.97 -41.73
CA MET A 94 -34.34 13.14 -41.29
C MET A 94 -35.25 13.66 -42.41
N ALA A 95 -34.77 14.57 -43.25
CA ALA A 95 -35.52 15.07 -44.40
C ALA A 95 -35.78 13.96 -45.44
N GLN A 96 -34.76 13.18 -45.80
CA GLN A 96 -34.88 12.04 -46.72
C GLN A 96 -35.87 11.00 -46.18
N LEU A 97 -35.77 10.69 -44.88
CA LEU A 97 -36.66 9.74 -44.23
C LEU A 97 -38.13 10.19 -44.29
N ASN A 98 -38.40 11.48 -44.11
CA ASN A 98 -39.75 12.03 -44.23
C ASN A 98 -40.27 11.96 -45.66
N LEU A 99 -39.43 12.28 -46.66
CA LEU A 99 -39.77 12.16 -48.08
C LEU A 99 -40.14 10.72 -48.45
N HIS A 100 -39.33 9.74 -48.04
CA HIS A 100 -39.60 8.33 -48.31
C HIS A 100 -40.87 7.84 -47.64
N LYS A 101 -41.14 8.26 -46.40
CA LYS A 101 -42.41 7.95 -45.72
C LYS A 101 -43.62 8.48 -46.48
N ALA A 102 -43.53 9.72 -46.99
CA ALA A 102 -44.61 10.32 -47.77
C ALA A 102 -44.85 9.57 -49.09
N GLN A 103 -43.78 9.19 -49.81
CA GLN A 103 -43.88 8.38 -51.02
C GLN A 103 -44.50 7.01 -50.75
N ILE A 104 -44.08 6.31 -49.69
CA ILE A 104 -44.67 5.02 -49.31
C ILE A 104 -46.16 5.18 -49.00
N LYS A 105 -46.57 6.27 -48.35
CA LYS A 105 -47.98 6.55 -48.06
C LYS A 105 -48.78 6.83 -49.34
N ALA A 106 -48.23 7.61 -50.26
CA ALA A 106 -48.86 7.92 -51.54
C ALA A 106 -49.03 6.68 -52.43
N ASN A 107 -48.02 5.80 -52.46
CA ASN A 107 -48.07 4.57 -53.27
C ASN A 107 -48.94 3.46 -52.67
N LYS A 108 -49.31 3.56 -51.39
CA LYS A 108 -50.20 2.60 -50.70
C LYS A 108 -51.68 3.01 -50.75
N ALA A 109 -51.96 4.26 -51.10
CA ALA A 109 -53.31 4.78 -51.30
C ALA A 109 -53.77 4.47 -52.74
#